data_AF-A0A178TEQ8-F1
#
_entry.id   AF-A0A178TEQ8-F1
#
_cell.length_a   1.000
_cell.length_b   1.000
_cell.length_c   1.000
_cell.angle_alpha   90.00
_cell.angle_beta   90.00
_cell.angle_gamma   90.00
#
_symmetry.space_group_name_H-M   'P 1'
#
loop_
_entity.id
_entity.type
_entity.pdbx_description
1 polymer ?
#
loop_
_entity_poly.entity_id
_entity_poly.type
_entity_poly.pdbx_seq_one_letter_code
_entity_poly.pdbx_strand_id
1 'polypeptide(L)'
;MKAKICTIGFAKKPLRTFVELLKQANVQVVIDTRLHNTSQLSGYAKKDDLAFILEILGIGYIHDPLLAPTEEILKAYKNKEMAWGDYEEKYVELLKMRKVEQSHQDLIAKKTVCLLCSEHAPHYCHRRLLAEYLRKFYSDIEIVHLM
;
A
#
# COMPACT_ATOMS: atom_id res chain seq x y z
N MET A 1 -20.89 1.02 8.54
CA MET A 1 -19.59 0.32 8.65
C MET A 1 -18.51 1.34 8.95
N LYS A 2 -17.56 1.00 9.81
CA LYS A 2 -16.39 1.83 10.11
C LYS A 2 -15.37 1.69 8.99
N ALA A 3 -14.74 2.79 8.58
CA ALA A 3 -13.70 2.76 7.56
C ALA A 3 -12.46 2.00 8.06
N LYS A 4 -11.81 1.23 7.17
CA LYS A 4 -10.65 0.39 7.51
C LYS A 4 -9.57 0.55 6.45
N ILE A 5 -8.34 0.77 6.90
CA ILE A 5 -7.13 0.73 6.07
C ILE A 5 -6.41 -0.59 6.34
N CYS A 6 -6.53 -1.50 5.39
CA CYS A 6 -5.70 -2.69 5.34
C CYS A 6 -4.35 -2.36 4.69
N THR A 7 -3.32 -3.14 4.99
CA THR A 7 -2.05 -3.10 4.24
C THR A 7 -1.63 -4.51 3.89
N ILE A 8 -1.07 -4.72 2.71
CA ILE A 8 -0.57 -6.03 2.29
C ILE A 8 0.69 -5.88 1.45
N GLY A 9 1.51 -6.93 1.41
CA GLY A 9 2.59 -7.03 0.44
C GLY A 9 2.68 -8.42 -0.16
N PHE A 10 3.06 -8.45 -1.43
CA PHE A 10 2.96 -9.66 -2.26
C PHE A 10 4.19 -10.58 -2.10
N ALA A 11 5.35 -10.07 -1.68
CA ALA A 11 6.53 -10.91 -1.53
C ALA A 11 6.33 -12.01 -0.49
N LYS A 12 6.85 -13.21 -0.79
CA LYS A 12 6.70 -14.44 0.01
C LYS A 12 5.24 -14.79 0.31
N LYS A 13 4.31 -14.35 -0.54
CA LYS A 13 2.87 -14.58 -0.36
C LYS A 13 2.31 -15.19 -1.64
N PRO A 14 2.00 -16.49 -1.66
CA PRO A 14 1.37 -17.12 -2.81
C PRO A 14 0.03 -16.46 -3.13
N LEU A 15 -0.38 -16.51 -4.40
CA LEU A 15 -1.63 -15.90 -4.87
C LEU A 15 -2.85 -16.33 -4.04
N ARG A 16 -2.96 -17.62 -3.71
CA ARG A 16 -4.06 -18.15 -2.89
C ARG A 16 -4.17 -17.41 -1.56
N THR A 17 -3.07 -17.34 -0.81
CA THR A 17 -3.00 -16.64 0.48
C THR A 17 -3.32 -15.16 0.34
N PHE A 18 -2.78 -14.51 -0.70
CA PHE A 18 -3.07 -13.11 -1.00
C PHE A 18 -4.57 -12.86 -1.18
N VAL A 19 -5.24 -13.67 -1.99
CA VAL A 19 -6.69 -13.56 -2.25
C VAL A 19 -7.51 -13.85 -1.00
N GLU A 20 -7.16 -14.90 -0.24
CA GLU A 20 -7.86 -15.27 0.99
C GLU A 20 -7.80 -14.14 2.03
N LEU A 21 -6.63 -13.51 2.21
CA LEU A 21 -6.46 -12.38 3.11
C LEU A 21 -7.31 -11.16 2.72
N LEU A 22 -7.36 -10.82 1.42
CA LEU A 22 -8.20 -9.72 0.94
C LEU A 22 -9.69 -9.98 1.19
N LYS A 23 -10.14 -11.21 0.94
CA LYS A 23 -11.54 -11.62 1.16
C LYS A 23 -11.91 -11.61 2.65
N GLN A 24 -11.09 -12.20 3.50
CA GLN A 24 -11.35 -12.24 4.95
C GLN A 24 -11.44 -10.85 5.56
N ALA A 25 -10.62 -9.92 5.07
CA ALA A 25 -10.65 -8.53 5.49
C ALA A 25 -11.78 -7.71 4.83
N ASN A 26 -12.59 -8.30 3.95
CA ASN A 26 -13.63 -7.62 3.16
C ASN A 26 -13.08 -6.39 2.42
N VAL A 27 -11.89 -6.52 1.80
CA VAL A 27 -11.28 -5.44 1.02
C VAL A 27 -12.15 -5.14 -0.20
N GLN A 28 -12.48 -3.88 -0.39
CA GLN A 28 -13.31 -3.41 -1.51
C GLN A 28 -12.47 -2.73 -2.60
N VAL A 29 -11.34 -2.14 -2.23
CA VAL A 29 -10.41 -1.49 -3.16
C VAL A 29 -8.97 -1.75 -2.72
N VAL A 30 -8.12 -2.15 -3.65
CA VAL A 30 -6.67 -2.17 -3.49
C VAL A 30 -6.08 -0.91 -4.14
N ILE A 31 -5.30 -0.16 -3.37
CA ILE A 31 -4.45 0.91 -3.89
C ILE A 31 -3.03 0.38 -3.92
N ASP A 32 -2.51 0.17 -5.12
CA ASP A 32 -1.13 -0.16 -5.38
C ASP A 32 -0.25 1.08 -5.19
N THR A 33 0.59 1.04 -4.18
CA THR A 33 1.50 2.13 -3.78
C THR A 33 2.93 1.85 -4.22
N ARG A 34 3.14 0.88 -5.12
CA ARG A 34 4.47 0.59 -5.68
C ARG A 34 4.82 1.65 -6.71
N LEU A 35 6.06 2.14 -6.65
CA LEU A 35 6.60 3.03 -7.67
C LEU A 35 6.66 2.33 -9.04
N HIS A 36 7.06 1.06 -9.05
CA HIS A 36 7.13 0.19 -10.23
C HIS A 36 6.37 -1.12 -9.98
N ASN A 37 5.46 -1.49 -10.89
CA ASN A 37 4.62 -2.69 -10.75
C ASN A 37 4.54 -3.58 -12.01
N THR A 38 5.38 -3.33 -13.01
CA THR A 38 5.38 -4.07 -14.29
C THR A 38 6.45 -5.15 -14.39
N SER A 39 7.33 -5.25 -13.38
CA SER A 39 8.44 -6.22 -13.35
C SER A 39 7.94 -7.67 -13.36
N GLN A 40 8.59 -8.51 -14.17
CA GLN A 40 8.34 -9.96 -14.23
C GLN A 40 8.61 -10.66 -12.89
N LEU A 41 9.49 -10.08 -12.05
CA LEU A 41 9.76 -10.59 -10.70
C LEU A 41 8.56 -10.46 -9.75
N SER A 42 7.51 -9.74 -10.16
CA SER A 42 6.28 -9.58 -9.37
C SER A 42 5.35 -10.79 -9.45
N GLY A 43 5.59 -11.74 -10.37
CA GLY A 43 4.69 -12.88 -10.59
C GLY A 43 3.25 -12.42 -10.81
N TYR A 44 2.30 -13.00 -10.06
CA TYR A 44 0.88 -12.61 -10.10
C TYR A 44 0.62 -11.14 -9.75
N ALA A 45 1.56 -10.48 -9.06
CA ALA A 45 1.41 -9.08 -8.67
C ALA A 45 1.84 -8.11 -9.78
N LYS A 46 2.20 -8.60 -10.97
CA LYS A 46 2.40 -7.74 -12.14
C LYS A 46 1.09 -6.99 -12.44
N LYS A 47 1.21 -5.71 -12.80
CA LYS A 47 0.07 -4.78 -12.96
C LYS A 47 -1.15 -5.40 -13.64
N ASP A 48 -1.00 -5.95 -14.84
CA ASP A 48 -2.13 -6.42 -15.65
C ASP A 48 -2.76 -7.69 -15.07
N ASP A 49 -1.93 -8.63 -14.63
CA ASP A 49 -2.38 -9.88 -14.00
C ASP A 49 -3.11 -9.59 -12.68
N LEU A 50 -2.55 -8.69 -11.86
CA LEU A 50 -3.13 -8.29 -10.59
C LEU A 50 -4.46 -7.57 -10.80
N ALA A 51 -4.54 -6.66 -11.77
CA ALA A 51 -5.78 -5.96 -12.12
C ALA A 51 -6.88 -6.95 -12.50
N PHE A 52 -6.56 -7.93 -13.36
CA PHE A 52 -7.50 -8.96 -13.78
C PHE A 52 -7.95 -9.87 -12.62
N ILE A 53 -7.01 -10.27 -11.75
CA ILE A 53 -7.33 -11.06 -10.55
C ILE A 53 -8.31 -10.29 -9.65
N LEU A 54 -8.04 -9.01 -9.38
CA LEU A 54 -8.90 -8.20 -8.52
C LEU A 54 -10.27 -7.94 -9.13
N GLU A 55 -10.35 -7.75 -10.45
CA GLU A 55 -11.61 -7.63 -11.19
C GLU A 55 -12.49 -8.88 -11.02
N ILE A 56 -11.92 -10.09 -11.17
CA ILE A 56 -12.64 -11.36 -10.95
C ILE A 56 -13.17 -11.45 -9.51
N LEU A 57 -12.46 -10.86 -8.56
CA LEU A 57 -12.86 -10.83 -7.15
C LEU A 57 -13.88 -9.73 -6.82
N GLY A 58 -14.22 -8.87 -7.78
CA GLY A 58 -15.06 -7.69 -7.54
C GLY A 58 -14.38 -6.63 -6.67
N ILE A 59 -13.05 -6.61 -6.62
CA ILE A 59 -12.25 -5.67 -5.85
C ILE A 59 -11.73 -4.57 -6.79
N GLY A 60 -11.98 -3.31 -6.47
CA GLY A 60 -11.45 -2.19 -7.24
C GLY A 60 -9.92 -2.14 -7.19
N TYR A 61 -9.27 -1.70 -8.26
CA TYR A 61 -7.82 -1.57 -8.33
C TYR A 61 -7.42 -0.18 -8.80
N ILE A 62 -6.53 0.46 -8.04
CA ILE A 62 -5.97 1.78 -8.36
C ILE A 62 -4.46 1.68 -8.20
N HIS A 63 -3.69 2.14 -9.20
CA HIS A 63 -2.25 2.33 -9.05
C HIS A 63 -1.97 3.81 -8.83
N ASP A 64 -1.41 4.15 -7.66
CA ASP A 64 -1.09 5.53 -7.29
C ASP A 64 0.36 5.68 -6.81
N PRO A 65 1.30 5.97 -7.72
CA PRO A 65 2.70 6.18 -7.39
C PRO A 65 2.97 7.49 -6.63
N LEU A 66 2.00 8.42 -6.50
CA LEU A 66 2.17 9.58 -5.60
C LEU A 66 2.17 9.17 -4.13
N LEU A 67 1.60 8.00 -3.83
CA LEU A 67 1.68 7.38 -2.51
C LEU A 67 2.98 6.60 -2.31
N ALA A 68 3.80 6.41 -3.35
CA ALA A 68 5.08 5.71 -3.23
C ALA A 68 6.21 6.68 -2.79
N PRO A 69 7.23 6.18 -2.08
CA PRO A 69 8.50 6.90 -1.94
C PRO A 69 9.12 7.18 -3.32
N THR A 70 9.90 8.25 -3.43
CA THR A 70 10.60 8.56 -4.69
C THR A 70 11.69 7.53 -4.98
N GLU A 71 12.11 7.46 -6.25
CA GLU A 71 13.23 6.61 -6.67
C GLU A 71 14.50 6.92 -5.86
N GLU A 72 14.75 8.20 -5.55
CA GLU A 72 15.88 8.65 -4.75
C GLU A 72 15.84 8.07 -3.33
N ILE A 73 14.70 8.20 -2.64
CA ILE A 73 14.53 7.68 -1.27
C ILE A 73 14.66 6.16 -1.27
N LEU A 74 14.06 5.47 -2.24
CA LEU A 74 14.16 4.01 -2.36
C LEU A 74 15.59 3.54 -2.61
N LYS A 75 16.31 4.19 -3.55
CA LYS A 75 17.69 3.82 -3.89
C LYS A 75 18.64 4.06 -2.72
N ALA A 76 18.57 5.22 -2.07
CA ALA A 76 19.44 5.55 -0.95
C ALA A 76 19.27 4.54 0.19
N TYR A 77 18.03 4.18 0.55
CA TYR A 77 17.78 3.17 1.56
C TYR A 77 18.26 1.77 1.14
N LYS A 78 17.96 1.35 -0.10
CA LYS A 78 18.38 0.04 -0.64
C LYS A 78 19.90 -0.10 -0.72
N ASN A 79 20.61 0.98 -1.04
CA ASN A 79 22.07 1.03 -1.13
C ASN A 79 22.75 1.18 0.23
N LYS A 80 21.98 1.25 1.33
CA LYS A 80 22.47 1.48 2.71
C LYS A 80 23.16 2.84 2.89
N GLU A 81 22.79 3.82 2.08
CA GLU A 81 23.24 5.22 2.18
C GLU A 81 22.33 6.03 3.11
N MET A 82 21.23 5.45 3.59
CA MET A 82 20.22 6.07 4.42
C MET A 82 19.77 5.11 5.51
N ALA A 83 19.74 5.56 6.77
CA ALA A 83 19.19 4.77 7.85
C ALA A 83 17.66 4.75 7.77
N TRP A 84 17.03 3.77 8.43
CA TRP A 84 15.57 3.67 8.42
C TRP A 84 14.89 4.91 9.01
N GLY A 85 15.42 5.50 10.09
CA GLY A 85 14.85 6.72 10.68
C GLY A 85 14.80 7.89 9.68
N ASP A 86 15.89 8.12 8.96
CA ASP A 86 15.97 9.15 7.92
C ASP A 86 14.97 8.88 6.77
N TYR A 87 14.78 7.60 6.43
CA TYR A 87 13.79 7.19 5.44
C TYR A 87 12.36 7.52 5.91
N GLU A 88 12.04 7.22 7.17
CA GLU A 88 10.72 7.52 7.75
C GLU A 88 10.42 9.01 7.68
N GLU A 89 11.37 9.84 8.12
CA GLU A 89 11.23 11.30 8.11
C GLU A 89 11.02 11.82 6.70
N LYS A 90 11.93 11.50 5.76
CA LYS A 90 11.84 11.97 4.38
C LYS A 90 10.57 11.53 3.68
N TYR A 91 10.14 10.29 3.90
CA TYR A 91 8.91 9.79 3.28
C TYR A 91 7.68 10.49 3.86
N VAL A 92 7.59 10.69 5.18
CA VAL A 92 6.48 11.42 5.81
C VAL A 92 6.45 12.89 5.34
N GLU A 93 7.59 13.55 5.19
CA GLU A 93 7.67 14.89 4.61
C GLU A 93 7.18 14.93 3.17
N LEU A 94 7.55 13.94 2.36
CA LEU A 94 7.07 13.80 0.99
C LEU A 94 5.54 13.64 0.94
N LEU A 95 4.95 12.84 1.83
CA LEU A 95 3.49 12.67 1.91
C LEU A 95 2.79 14.00 2.24
N LYS A 96 3.33 14.78 3.18
CA LYS A 96 2.82 16.12 3.53
C LYS A 96 2.92 17.08 2.35
N MET A 97 4.08 17.14 1.70
CA MET A 97 4.32 18.01 0.54
C MET A 97 3.31 17.73 -0.58
N ARG A 98 3.03 16.44 -0.83
CA ARG A 98 2.06 15.98 -1.85
C ARG A 98 0.61 16.12 -1.42
N LYS A 99 0.32 16.44 -0.15
CA LYS A 99 -1.02 16.52 0.43
C LYS A 99 -1.84 15.24 0.18
N VAL A 100 -1.20 14.08 0.36
CA VAL A 100 -1.81 12.78 0.02
C VAL A 100 -3.06 12.46 0.85
N GLU A 101 -3.26 13.14 1.97
CA GLU A 101 -4.49 13.03 2.77
C GLU A 101 -5.75 13.44 2.00
N GLN A 102 -5.59 14.25 0.94
CA GLN A 102 -6.67 14.67 0.05
C GLN A 102 -6.93 13.65 -1.06
N SER A 103 -5.96 12.77 -1.33
CA SER A 103 -6.08 11.72 -2.33
C SER A 103 -7.00 10.61 -1.82
N HIS A 104 -7.93 10.17 -2.67
CA HIS A 104 -8.84 9.05 -2.37
C HIS A 104 -9.67 9.23 -1.09
N GLN A 105 -9.88 10.46 -0.61
CA GLN A 105 -10.53 10.75 0.67
C GLN A 105 -11.91 10.06 0.80
N ASP A 106 -12.73 10.15 -0.26
CA ASP A 106 -14.03 9.49 -0.30
C ASP A 106 -13.94 7.96 -0.25
N LEU A 107 -12.95 7.37 -0.89
CA LEU A 107 -12.74 5.92 -0.88
C LEU A 107 -12.31 5.46 0.50
N ILE A 108 -11.32 6.13 1.08
CA ILE A 108 -10.77 5.79 2.40
C ILE A 108 -11.83 5.98 3.49
N ALA A 109 -12.66 7.04 3.41
CA ALA A 109 -13.70 7.31 4.40
C ALA A 109 -14.90 6.36 4.33
N LYS A 110 -15.15 5.70 3.20
CA LYS A 110 -16.39 4.93 2.96
C LYS A 110 -16.18 3.43 2.73
N LYS A 111 -14.96 2.99 2.45
CA LYS A 111 -14.66 1.60 2.06
C LYS A 111 -13.55 0.99 2.91
N THR A 112 -13.47 -0.35 2.86
CA THR A 112 -12.24 -1.06 3.27
C THR A 112 -11.21 -0.97 2.14
N VAL A 113 -10.20 -0.12 2.35
CA VAL A 113 -9.12 0.11 1.39
C VAL A 113 -7.89 -0.70 1.80
N CYS A 114 -7.20 -1.33 0.85
CA CYS A 114 -5.95 -2.04 1.10
C CYS A 114 -4.77 -1.40 0.37
N LEU A 115 -3.76 -0.95 1.12
CA LEU A 115 -2.51 -0.40 0.58
C LEU A 115 -1.56 -1.55 0.25
N LEU A 116 -1.26 -1.73 -1.03
CA LEU A 116 -0.36 -2.76 -1.53
C LEU A 116 1.06 -2.23 -1.72
N CYS A 117 2.06 -2.99 -1.28
CA CYS A 117 3.47 -2.81 -1.61
C CYS A 117 4.17 -4.13 -1.98
N SER A 118 5.50 -4.09 -2.13
CA SER A 118 6.32 -5.26 -2.45
C SER A 118 6.71 -6.09 -1.22
N GLU A 119 7.09 -5.47 -0.11
CA GLU A 119 7.73 -6.12 1.03
C GLU A 119 6.80 -7.12 1.74
N HIS A 120 7.36 -8.21 2.27
CA HIS A 120 6.56 -9.18 3.02
C HIS A 120 6.00 -8.58 4.32
N ALA A 121 6.88 -8.05 5.19
CA ALA A 121 6.54 -7.55 6.52
C ALA A 121 6.37 -6.01 6.55
N PRO A 122 5.51 -5.47 7.44
CA PRO A 122 5.21 -4.04 7.49
C PRO A 122 6.24 -3.19 8.27
N HIS A 123 7.09 -3.80 9.11
CA HIS A 123 7.95 -3.09 10.08
C HIS A 123 8.83 -2.02 9.41
N TYR A 124 9.51 -2.40 8.33
CA TYR A 124 10.42 -1.55 7.56
C TYR A 124 9.89 -1.36 6.14
N CYS A 125 8.67 -0.83 6.04
CA CYS A 125 7.97 -0.65 4.77
C CYS A 125 7.18 0.66 4.73
N HIS A 126 7.17 1.32 3.57
CA HIS A 126 6.43 2.56 3.36
C HIS A 126 4.92 2.41 3.56
N ARG A 127 4.34 1.22 3.28
CA ARG A 127 2.90 1.00 3.44
C ARG A 127 2.43 1.23 4.88
N ARG A 128 3.28 0.92 5.88
CA ARG A 128 2.96 1.15 7.29
C ARG A 128 2.94 2.65 7.58
N LEU A 129 3.98 3.36 7.17
CA LEU A 129 4.10 4.81 7.35
C LEU A 129 2.95 5.56 6.68
N LEU A 130 2.56 5.15 5.47
CA LEU A 130 1.42 5.72 4.76
C LEU A 130 0.10 5.48 5.49
N ALA A 131 -0.16 4.24 5.95
CA ALA A 131 -1.37 3.94 6.71
C ALA A 131 -1.44 4.75 8.01
N GLU A 132 -0.34 4.83 8.75
CA GLU A 132 -0.23 5.60 9.98
C GLU A 132 -0.37 7.11 9.74
N TYR A 133 0.19 7.62 8.63
CA TYR A 133 0.02 9.00 8.20
C TYR A 133 -1.45 9.31 7.91
N LEU A 134 -2.09 8.52 7.04
CA LEU A 134 -3.48 8.73 6.64
C LEU A 134 -4.42 8.68 7.83
N ARG A 135 -4.24 7.73 8.76
CA ARG A 135 -5.07 7.60 9.97
C ARG A 135 -5.16 8.90 10.79
N LYS A 136 -4.14 9.77 10.76
CA LYS A 136 -4.17 11.06 11.49
C LYS A 136 -5.27 12.01 10.99
N PHE A 137 -5.78 11.80 9.79
CA PHE A 137 -6.78 12.64 9.14
C PHE A 137 -8.21 12.08 9.21
N TYR A 138 -8.39 10.91 9.84
CA TYR A 138 -9.69 10.28 10.00
C TYR A 138 -9.94 9.94 11.46
N SER A 139 -11.08 10.35 12.00
CA SER A 139 -11.39 10.23 13.43
C SER A 139 -11.57 8.80 13.93
N ASP A 140 -11.86 7.84 13.03
CA ASP A 140 -12.21 6.48 13.46
C ASP A 140 -11.85 5.40 12.42
N ILE A 141 -10.58 5.35 11.99
CA ILE A 141 -10.05 4.31 11.09
C ILE A 141 -9.22 3.28 11.85
N GLU A 142 -9.52 2.00 11.61
CA GLU A 142 -8.69 0.87 12.04
C GLU A 142 -7.62 0.57 10.97
N ILE A 143 -6.37 0.34 11.40
CA ILE A 143 -5.29 -0.16 10.53
C ILE A 143 -5.12 -1.66 10.76
N VAL A 144 -5.14 -2.46 9.69
CA VAL A 144 -4.92 -3.91 9.75
C VAL A 144 -3.82 -4.33 8.79
N HIS A 145 -2.78 -4.99 9.28
CA HIS A 145 -1.73 -5.56 8.45
C HIS A 145 -2.07 -7.00 8.08
N LEU A 146 -2.33 -7.27 6.79
CA LEU A 146 -2.65 -8.59 6.27
C LEU A 146 -1.34 -9.38 6.07
N MET A 147 -1.13 -10.41 6.88
CA MET A 147 0.12 -11.18 6.94
C MET A 147 -0.07 -12.58 6.41
#